data_AF-A0A944RRJ0-F1
#
_entry.id   AF-A0A944RRJ0-F1
#
_cell.length_a   1.000
_cell.length_b   1.000
_cell.length_c   1.000
_cell.angle_alpha   90.00
_cell.angle_beta   90.00
_cell.angle_gamma   90.00
#
_symmetry.space_group_name_H-M   'P 1'
#
loop_
_entity.id
_entity.type
_entity.pdbx_description
1 polymer ?
#
loop_
_entity_poly.entity_id
_entity_poly.type
_entity_poly.pdbx_seq_one_letter_code
_entity_poly.pdbx_strand_id
1 'polypeptide(L)'
;MNRLKIVTGVILVFILGAVTGAVTTKVYVKYKFGQFIKAGPPPVKGVIMRRLSRLDLTEEQHEEIEKIVADMQVKFIDFREKHQPELSVVFDQAFEQIRDILNAEQRKKFEKIKERLVRPGKGFQKGRHKFQKKKIEKVLNDMDELLQLNEEQKADTFNILKDDFKKRRETIRRLWKKDIHDEAVVKQEMEKLEKSLEDRLSIVLTEAQIKDFKKFRKAHRPEMFPPRFFSNP
;
A
#
# COMPACT_ATOMS: atom_id res chain seq x y z
N MET A 1 4.26 -0.79 66.23
CA MET A 1 3.76 -0.90 64.84
C MET A 1 4.41 -2.11 64.18
N ASN A 2 3.64 -3.12 63.80
CA ASN A 2 4.21 -4.39 63.32
C ASN A 2 4.93 -4.18 61.99
N ARG A 3 6.24 -4.45 61.95
CA ARG A 3 7.09 -4.28 60.76
C ARG A 3 6.49 -4.96 59.52
N LEU A 4 5.81 -6.09 59.71
CA LEU A 4 5.06 -6.79 58.66
C LEU A 4 3.98 -5.93 58.00
N LYS A 5 3.23 -5.11 58.75
CA LYS A 5 2.21 -4.22 58.17
C LYS A 5 2.83 -3.11 57.31
N ILE A 6 4.01 -2.62 57.70
CA ILE A 6 4.75 -1.59 56.95
C ILE A 6 5.31 -2.20 55.66
N VAL A 7 5.95 -3.37 55.74
CA VAL A 7 6.49 -4.08 54.58
C VAL A 7 5.39 -4.44 53.58
N THR A 8 4.24 -4.93 54.05
CA THR A 8 3.09 -5.23 53.18
C THR A 8 2.56 -3.96 52.50
N GLY A 9 2.50 -2.83 53.21
CA GLY A 9 2.09 -1.55 52.63
C GLY A 9 3.03 -1.07 51.52
N VAL A 10 4.34 -1.18 51.73
CA VAL A 10 5.36 -0.80 50.73
C VAL A 10 5.29 -1.68 49.48
N ILE A 11 5.15 -3.00 49.66
CA ILE A 11 5.00 -3.94 48.54
C ILE A 11 3.74 -3.63 47.71
N LEU A 12 2.62 -3.31 48.37
CA LEU A 12 1.38 -2.94 47.70
C LEU A 12 1.52 -1.69 46.83
N VAL A 13 2.18 -0.65 47.33
CA VAL A 13 2.45 0.58 46.57
C VAL A 13 3.32 0.29 45.35
N PHE A 14 4.32 -0.59 45.49
CA PHE A 14 5.20 -0.97 44.39
C PHE A 14 4.47 -1.76 43.29
N ILE A 15 3.58 -2.68 43.67
CA ILE A 15 2.74 -3.43 42.73
C ILE A 15 1.79 -2.47 42.00
N LEU A 16 1.16 -1.54 42.71
CA LEU A 16 0.29 -0.51 42.12
C LEU A 16 1.05 0.37 41.14
N GLY A 17 2.27 0.80 41.48
CA GLY A 17 3.15 1.55 40.57
C GLY A 17 3.50 0.75 39.32
N ALA A 18 3.87 -0.52 39.47
CA ALA A 18 4.22 -1.40 38.35
C ALA A 18 3.02 -1.64 37.41
N VAL A 19 1.82 -1.88 37.97
CA VAL A 19 0.58 -2.06 37.19
C VAL A 19 0.23 -0.76 36.45
N THR A 20 0.30 0.38 37.13
CA THR A 20 0.00 1.69 36.53
C THR A 20 0.98 2.03 35.42
N GLY A 21 2.28 1.78 35.63
CA GLY A 21 3.32 1.96 34.61
C GLY A 21 3.09 1.04 33.41
N ALA A 22 2.81 -0.24 33.63
CA ALA A 22 2.56 -1.21 32.57
C ALA A 22 1.31 -0.86 31.73
N VAL A 23 0.22 -0.44 32.39
CA VAL A 23 -1.01 0.01 31.71
C VAL A 23 -0.75 1.28 30.92
N THR A 24 -0.09 2.28 31.51
CA THR A 24 0.23 3.56 30.87
C THR A 24 1.10 3.35 29.63
N THR A 25 2.19 2.60 29.73
CA THR A 25 3.06 2.29 28.59
C THR A 25 2.33 1.50 27.52
N LYS A 26 1.50 0.52 27.90
CA LYS A 26 0.70 -0.25 26.94
C LYS A 26 -0.30 0.63 26.19
N VAL A 27 -0.96 1.57 26.87
CA VAL A 27 -1.88 2.53 26.24
C VAL A 27 -1.11 3.50 25.35
N TYR A 28 -0.02 4.10 25.83
CA TYR A 28 0.81 5.05 25.09
C TYR A 28 1.39 4.42 23.82
N VAL A 29 2.00 3.24 23.92
CA VAL A 29 2.53 2.48 22.77
C VAL A 29 1.38 2.06 21.84
N LYS A 30 0.24 1.60 22.35
CA LYS A 30 -0.92 1.25 21.50
C LYS A 30 -1.49 2.48 20.78
N TYR A 31 -1.42 3.68 21.36
CA TYR A 31 -1.96 4.90 20.76
C TYR A 31 -0.99 5.53 19.75
N LYS A 32 0.30 5.59 20.08
CA LYS A 32 1.36 6.15 19.21
C LYS A 32 1.84 5.15 18.16
N PHE A 33 2.25 3.94 18.55
CA PHE A 33 2.73 2.91 17.62
C PHE A 33 1.60 2.12 16.95
N GLY A 34 0.45 1.94 17.63
CA GLY A 34 -0.69 1.24 17.03
C GLY A 34 -1.29 1.98 15.83
N GLN A 35 -1.18 3.30 15.74
CA GLN A 35 -1.57 4.04 14.54
C GLN A 35 -0.61 3.83 13.36
N PHE A 36 0.67 3.58 13.63
CA PHE A 36 1.66 3.27 12.59
C PHE A 36 1.65 1.80 12.15
N ILE A 37 1.29 0.87 13.04
CA ILE A 37 1.38 -0.58 12.81
C ILE A 37 0.01 -1.25 12.55
N LYS A 38 -1.10 -0.82 13.17
CA LYS A 38 -2.41 -1.52 13.06
C LYS A 38 -3.34 -0.97 11.99
N ALA A 39 -3.30 0.33 11.74
CA ALA A 39 -3.95 0.89 10.57
C ALA A 39 -2.86 1.02 9.50
N GLY A 40 -3.07 0.45 8.31
CA GLY A 40 -2.31 0.94 7.15
C GLY A 40 -2.40 2.48 7.14
N PRO A 41 -1.39 3.19 6.62
CA PRO A 41 -1.31 4.63 6.78
C PRO A 41 -2.68 5.19 6.39
N PRO A 42 -3.30 6.00 7.26
CA PRO A 42 -4.46 6.77 6.83
C PRO A 42 -4.09 7.43 5.49
N PRO A 43 -5.03 7.61 4.55
CA PRO A 43 -4.72 8.27 3.29
C PRO A 43 -3.97 9.55 3.64
N VAL A 44 -2.67 9.59 3.31
CA VAL A 44 -1.71 10.58 3.84
C VAL A 44 -2.23 11.97 3.51
N LYS A 45 -2.90 12.09 2.35
CA LYS A 45 -3.71 13.23 1.94
C LYS A 45 -4.73 13.70 2.98
N GLY A 46 -5.61 12.83 3.46
CA GLY A 46 -6.65 13.23 4.41
C GLY A 46 -6.10 13.73 5.75
N VAL A 47 -4.95 13.21 6.19
CA VAL A 47 -4.29 13.69 7.42
C VAL A 47 -3.63 15.04 7.20
N ILE A 48 -2.99 15.23 6.05
CA ILE A 48 -2.30 16.48 5.72
C ILE A 48 -3.32 17.58 5.44
N MET A 49 -4.34 17.34 4.61
CA MET A 49 -5.40 18.31 4.34
C MET A 49 -6.13 18.74 5.61
N ARG A 50 -6.43 17.80 6.54
CA ARG A 50 -7.03 18.15 7.85
C ARG A 50 -6.12 19.01 8.74
N ARG A 51 -4.80 18.93 8.57
CA ARG A 51 -3.86 19.79 9.31
C ARG A 51 -3.73 21.15 8.66
N LEU A 52 -3.70 21.18 7.32
CA LEU A 52 -3.59 22.40 6.52
C LEU A 52 -4.89 23.22 6.53
N SER A 53 -6.05 22.61 6.78
CA SER A 53 -7.32 23.31 6.95
C SER A 53 -7.36 24.25 8.17
N ARG A 54 -6.32 24.29 9.00
CA ARG A 54 -6.16 25.24 10.11
C ARG A 54 -5.44 26.53 9.70
N LEU A 55 -5.03 26.63 8.44
CA LEU A 55 -4.32 27.78 7.88
C LEU A 55 -5.26 28.76 7.16
N ASP A 56 -6.57 28.61 7.33
CA ASP A 56 -7.61 29.45 6.70
C ASP A 56 -7.36 29.67 5.20
N LEU A 57 -7.16 28.55 4.49
CA LEU A 57 -6.85 28.53 3.06
C LEU A 57 -8.02 29.09 2.23
N THR A 58 -7.72 29.84 1.17
CA THR A 58 -8.73 30.16 0.14
C THR A 58 -9.09 28.91 -0.66
N GLU A 59 -10.20 28.95 -1.39
CA GLU A 59 -10.63 27.80 -2.23
C GLU A 59 -9.59 27.46 -3.29
N GLU A 60 -8.97 28.46 -3.93
CA GLU A 60 -7.92 28.23 -4.94
C GLU A 60 -6.68 27.57 -4.32
N GLN A 61 -6.27 28.02 -3.13
CA GLN A 61 -5.15 27.42 -2.40
C GLN A 61 -5.45 25.99 -1.97
N HIS A 62 -6.68 25.74 -1.53
CA HIS A 62 -7.13 24.40 -1.15
C HIS A 62 -7.01 23.42 -2.32
N GLU A 63 -7.49 23.80 -3.51
CA GLU A 63 -7.40 22.96 -4.71
C GLU A 63 -5.97 22.67 -5.16
N GLU A 64 -5.08 23.68 -5.16
CA GLU A 64 -3.68 23.50 -5.54
C GLU A 64 -2.93 22.60 -4.56
N ILE A 65 -3.10 22.85 -3.25
CA ILE A 65 -2.50 22.03 -2.19
C ILE A 65 -3.02 20.60 -2.27
N GLU A 66 -4.31 20.41 -2.56
CA GLU A 66 -4.91 19.08 -2.70
C GLU A 66 -4.24 18.27 -3.83
N LYS A 67 -3.95 18.90 -4.97
CA LYS A 67 -3.22 18.29 -6.10
C LYS A 67 -1.80 17.90 -5.71
N ILE A 68 -1.06 18.81 -5.05
CA ILE A 68 0.32 18.58 -4.59
C ILE A 68 0.37 17.39 -3.61
N VAL A 69 -0.53 17.38 -2.63
CA VAL A 69 -0.59 16.34 -1.60
C VAL A 69 -1.04 15.00 -2.21
N ALA A 70 -1.91 15.01 -3.22
CA ALA A 70 -2.29 13.81 -3.96
C ALA A 70 -1.10 13.21 -4.74
N ASP A 71 -0.33 14.02 -5.48
CA ASP A 71 0.87 13.54 -6.18
C ASP A 71 1.91 13.00 -5.19
N MET A 72 2.19 13.73 -4.10
CA MET A 72 3.07 13.27 -3.03
C MET A 72 2.63 11.92 -2.46
N GLN A 73 1.32 11.73 -2.20
CA GLN A 73 0.81 10.45 -1.72
C GLN A 73 1.10 9.31 -2.71
N VAL A 74 0.95 9.55 -4.02
CA VAL A 74 1.30 8.57 -5.06
C VAL A 74 2.79 8.27 -5.02
N LYS A 75 3.67 9.31 -5.02
CA LYS A 75 5.13 9.12 -4.94
C LYS A 75 5.54 8.29 -3.72
N PHE A 76 4.93 8.56 -2.57
CA PHE A 76 5.21 7.86 -1.32
C PHE A 76 4.76 6.40 -1.35
N ILE A 77 3.59 6.12 -1.93
CA ILE A 77 3.11 4.75 -2.12
C ILE A 77 4.08 3.99 -3.02
N ASP A 78 4.46 4.57 -4.16
CA ASP A 78 5.37 3.93 -5.11
C ASP A 78 6.75 3.66 -4.48
N PHE A 79 7.33 4.65 -3.79
CA PHE A 79 8.59 4.50 -3.06
C PHE A 79 8.50 3.37 -2.04
N ARG A 80 7.44 3.36 -1.22
CA ARG A 80 7.24 2.32 -0.20
C ARG A 80 7.02 0.95 -0.83
N GLU A 81 6.34 0.85 -1.98
CA GLU A 81 6.16 -0.41 -2.70
C GLU A 81 7.49 -0.94 -3.26
N LYS A 82 8.33 -0.05 -3.79
CA LYS A 82 9.67 -0.37 -4.30
C LYS A 82 10.57 -0.92 -3.20
N HIS A 83 10.60 -0.27 -2.04
CA HIS A 83 11.53 -0.61 -0.96
C HIS A 83 10.94 -1.54 0.12
N GLN A 84 9.65 -1.91 0.03
CA GLN A 84 9.04 -2.85 0.99
C GLN A 84 9.82 -4.18 1.09
N PRO A 85 10.20 -4.84 -0.01
CA PRO A 85 10.84 -6.14 0.11
C PRO A 85 12.22 -6.03 0.77
N GLU A 86 12.99 -4.98 0.49
CA GLU A 86 14.26 -4.67 1.16
C GLU A 86 14.05 -4.51 2.68
N LEU A 87 13.04 -3.74 3.09
CA LEU A 87 12.67 -3.58 4.49
C LEU A 87 12.28 -4.92 5.13
N SER A 88 11.51 -5.75 4.43
CA SER A 88 11.11 -7.09 4.92
C SER A 88 12.33 -7.96 5.20
N VAL A 89 13.32 -7.96 4.31
CA VAL A 89 14.55 -8.74 4.47
C VAL A 89 15.32 -8.27 5.71
N VAL A 90 15.47 -6.95 5.91
CA VAL A 90 16.13 -6.39 7.09
C VAL A 90 15.41 -6.82 8.39
N PHE A 91 14.07 -6.75 8.39
CA PHE A 91 13.29 -7.18 9.55
C PHE A 91 13.40 -8.69 9.80
N ASP A 92 13.32 -9.51 8.76
CA ASP A 92 13.41 -10.97 8.87
C ASP A 92 14.79 -11.40 9.41
N GLN A 93 15.86 -10.80 8.91
CA GLN A 93 17.22 -11.04 9.41
C GLN A 93 17.36 -10.65 10.88
N ALA A 94 16.90 -9.46 11.26
CA ALA A 94 16.95 -9.01 12.65
C ALA A 94 16.10 -9.92 13.57
N PHE A 95 14.95 -10.40 13.10
CA PHE A 95 14.10 -11.29 13.88
C PHE A 95 14.71 -12.68 14.07
N GLU A 96 15.40 -13.24 13.07
CA GLU A 96 16.13 -14.50 13.25
C GLU A 96 17.29 -14.33 14.25
N GLN A 97 18.08 -13.26 14.14
CA GLN A 97 19.14 -12.96 15.10
C GLN A 97 18.62 -12.84 16.53
N ILE A 98 17.48 -12.16 16.72
CA ILE A 98 16.83 -12.10 18.03
C ILE A 98 16.38 -13.49 18.47
N ARG A 99 15.75 -14.26 17.57
CA ARG A 99 15.23 -15.60 17.87
C ARG A 99 16.33 -16.53 18.40
N ASP A 100 17.52 -16.45 17.85
CA ASP A 100 18.65 -17.32 18.21
C ASP A 100 19.13 -17.13 19.65
N ILE A 101 18.98 -15.92 20.19
CA ILE A 101 19.40 -15.58 21.56
C ILE A 101 18.32 -15.96 22.60
N LEU A 102 17.08 -16.22 22.15
CA LEU A 102 15.95 -16.50 23.05
C LEU A 102 15.87 -17.97 23.46
N ASN A 103 15.45 -18.21 24.71
CA ASN A 103 15.11 -19.55 25.18
C ASN A 103 13.73 -20.02 24.65
N ALA A 104 13.41 -21.29 24.85
CA ALA A 104 12.20 -21.91 24.28
C ALA A 104 10.88 -21.22 24.69
N GLU A 105 10.78 -20.72 25.93
CA GLU A 105 9.57 -20.02 26.39
C GLU A 105 9.48 -18.61 25.80
N GLN A 106 10.61 -17.91 25.72
CA GLN A 106 10.72 -16.58 25.11
C GLN A 106 10.43 -16.62 23.61
N ARG A 107 10.91 -17.64 22.89
CA ARG A 107 10.60 -17.84 21.45
C ARG A 107 9.10 -17.90 21.19
N LYS A 108 8.33 -18.63 22.00
CA LYS A 108 6.86 -18.70 21.88
C LYS A 108 6.18 -17.33 22.07
N LYS A 109 6.72 -16.49 22.96
CA LYS A 109 6.22 -15.11 23.16
C LYS A 109 6.64 -14.20 22.00
N PHE A 110 7.86 -14.38 21.50
CA PHE A 110 8.44 -13.61 20.41
C PHE A 110 7.72 -13.83 19.08
N GLU A 111 7.33 -15.06 18.73
CA GLU A 111 6.55 -15.32 17.51
C GLU A 111 5.22 -14.53 17.51
N LYS A 112 4.54 -14.44 18.66
CA LYS A 112 3.31 -13.62 18.80
C LYS A 112 3.59 -12.11 18.66
N ILE A 113 4.80 -11.66 18.96
CA ILE A 113 5.23 -10.27 18.76
C ILE A 113 5.54 -10.05 17.27
N LYS A 114 6.31 -10.95 16.65
CA LYS A 114 6.62 -10.95 15.21
C LYS A 114 5.35 -10.89 14.37
N GLU A 115 4.36 -11.74 14.65
CA GLU A 115 3.06 -11.73 13.95
C GLU A 115 2.29 -10.40 14.07
N ARG A 116 2.48 -9.65 15.16
CA ARG A 116 1.83 -8.34 15.37
C ARG A 116 2.58 -7.20 14.70
N LEU A 117 3.89 -7.32 14.55
CA LEU A 117 4.76 -6.32 13.92
C LEU A 117 4.83 -6.49 12.39
N VAL A 118 4.91 -7.73 11.92
CA VAL A 118 5.08 -8.10 10.50
C VAL A 118 3.75 -8.19 9.76
N ARG A 119 2.60 -8.28 10.46
CA ARG A 119 1.29 -8.24 9.80
C ARG A 119 1.25 -7.02 8.88
N PRO A 120 1.21 -7.18 7.54
CA PRO A 120 0.96 -6.07 6.64
C PRO A 120 -0.41 -5.57 7.07
N GLY A 121 -0.49 -4.36 7.65
CA GLY A 121 -1.69 -3.92 8.34
C GLY A 121 -2.92 -4.24 7.51
N LYS A 122 -3.93 -4.93 8.05
CA LYS A 122 -5.15 -5.29 7.31
C LYS A 122 -5.83 -4.05 6.69
N GLY A 123 -5.56 -2.84 7.21
CA GLY A 123 -5.93 -1.57 6.60
C GLY A 123 -5.18 -1.22 5.30
N PHE A 124 -3.93 -1.69 5.14
CA PHE A 124 -3.12 -1.52 3.93
C PHE A 124 -3.69 -2.34 2.76
N GLN A 125 -4.12 -3.59 2.99
CA GLN A 125 -4.80 -4.39 1.94
C GLN A 125 -6.19 -3.84 1.56
N LYS A 126 -6.99 -3.38 2.53
CA LYS A 126 -8.29 -2.74 2.25
C LYS A 126 -8.14 -1.39 1.51
N GLY A 127 -7.13 -0.59 1.87
CA GLY A 127 -6.77 0.62 1.13
C GLY A 127 -6.26 0.33 -0.28
N ARG A 128 -5.40 -0.70 -0.44
CA ARG A 128 -4.93 -1.19 -1.76
C ARG A 128 -6.08 -1.62 -2.66
N HIS A 129 -7.06 -2.35 -2.15
CA HIS A 129 -8.18 -2.83 -2.96
C HIS A 129 -9.13 -1.70 -3.37
N LYS A 130 -9.37 -0.72 -2.48
CA LYS A 130 -10.19 0.47 -2.76
C LYS A 130 -9.50 1.43 -3.74
N PHE A 131 -8.18 1.61 -3.62
CA PHE A 131 -7.38 2.43 -4.54
C PHE A 131 -7.26 1.79 -5.94
N GLN A 132 -7.09 0.47 -6.01
CA GLN A 132 -7.08 -0.26 -7.29
C GLN A 132 -8.43 -0.25 -7.98
N LYS A 133 -9.53 -0.48 -7.23
CA LYS A 133 -10.88 -0.37 -7.78
C LYS A 133 -11.10 1.02 -8.39
N LYS A 134 -10.75 2.09 -7.66
CA LYS A 134 -10.86 3.46 -8.16
C LYS A 134 -9.99 3.74 -9.39
N LYS A 135 -8.78 3.18 -9.48
CA LYS A 135 -7.94 3.33 -10.68
C LYS A 135 -8.54 2.61 -11.89
N ILE A 136 -9.09 1.40 -11.69
CA ILE A 136 -9.76 0.65 -12.76
C ILE A 136 -11.07 1.34 -13.16
N GLU A 137 -11.85 1.84 -12.20
CA GLU A 137 -13.06 2.63 -12.44
C GLU A 137 -12.74 3.90 -13.24
N LYS A 138 -11.66 4.62 -12.88
CA LYS A 138 -11.21 5.78 -13.65
C LYS A 138 -10.89 5.39 -15.10
N VAL A 139 -10.04 4.39 -15.30
CA VAL A 139 -9.68 3.92 -16.66
C VAL A 139 -10.90 3.43 -17.43
N LEU A 140 -11.83 2.75 -16.78
CA LEU A 140 -13.07 2.30 -17.40
C LEU A 140 -13.97 3.47 -17.80
N ASN A 141 -14.07 4.52 -16.98
CA ASN A 141 -14.82 5.72 -17.31
C ASN A 141 -14.15 6.47 -18.47
N ASP A 142 -12.83 6.65 -18.43
CA ASP A 142 -12.07 7.30 -19.51
C ASP A 142 -12.20 6.49 -20.83
N MET A 143 -12.30 5.16 -20.73
CA MET A 143 -12.59 4.26 -21.84
C MET A 143 -14.03 4.39 -22.33
N ASP A 144 -15.01 4.47 -21.44
CA ASP A 144 -16.44 4.58 -21.76
C ASP A 144 -16.74 5.86 -22.55
N GLU A 145 -16.14 6.99 -22.17
CA GLU A 145 -16.29 8.26 -22.88
C GLU A 145 -15.91 8.16 -24.37
N LEU A 146 -14.96 7.27 -24.71
CA LEU A 146 -14.48 7.09 -26.08
C LEU A 146 -15.11 5.90 -26.80
N LEU A 147 -15.42 4.84 -26.07
CA LEU A 147 -15.81 3.54 -26.61
C LEU A 147 -17.32 3.31 -26.57
N GLN A 148 -18.05 4.15 -25.83
CA GLN A 148 -19.51 4.05 -25.62
C GLN A 148 -19.91 2.62 -25.25
N LEU A 149 -19.37 2.12 -24.14
CA LEU A 149 -19.55 0.74 -23.73
C LEU A 149 -20.97 0.54 -23.19
N ASN A 150 -21.61 -0.57 -23.58
CA ASN A 150 -22.87 -0.97 -22.93
C ASN A 150 -22.60 -1.57 -21.53
N GLU A 151 -23.64 -1.76 -20.72
CA GLU A 151 -23.49 -2.22 -19.33
C GLU A 151 -22.85 -3.62 -19.19
N GLU A 152 -23.11 -4.51 -20.13
CA GLU A 152 -22.51 -5.85 -20.17
C GLU A 152 -21.01 -5.76 -20.52
N GLN A 153 -20.68 -4.99 -21.56
CA GLN A 153 -19.31 -4.70 -21.98
C GLN A 153 -18.52 -4.00 -20.87
N LYS A 154 -19.13 -3.10 -20.10
CA LYS A 154 -18.50 -2.46 -18.94
C LYS A 154 -18.10 -3.46 -17.87
N ALA A 155 -19.01 -4.37 -17.51
CA ALA A 155 -18.74 -5.38 -16.50
C ALA A 155 -17.59 -6.33 -16.92
N ASP A 156 -17.60 -6.78 -18.17
CA ASP A 156 -16.57 -7.68 -18.69
C ASP A 156 -15.23 -6.97 -18.89
N THR A 157 -15.25 -5.74 -19.43
CA THR A 157 -14.05 -4.90 -19.55
C THR A 157 -13.44 -4.62 -18.18
N PHE A 158 -14.26 -4.33 -17.15
CA PHE A 158 -13.79 -4.15 -15.78
C PHE A 158 -13.03 -5.38 -15.26
N ASN A 159 -13.57 -6.58 -15.49
CA ASN A 159 -12.94 -7.83 -15.06
C ASN A 159 -11.62 -8.09 -15.82
N ILE A 160 -11.60 -7.85 -17.13
CA ILE A 160 -10.40 -7.98 -17.97
C ILE A 160 -9.31 -7.02 -17.51
N LEU A 161 -9.66 -5.75 -17.25
CA LEU A 161 -8.74 -4.73 -16.73
C LEU A 161 -8.24 -5.12 -15.35
N LYS A 162 -9.12 -5.54 -14.43
CA LYS A 162 -8.71 -6.00 -13.09
C LYS A 162 -7.65 -7.08 -13.14
N ASP A 163 -7.83 -8.08 -13.99
CA ASP A 163 -6.86 -9.16 -14.17
C ASP A 163 -5.58 -8.69 -14.85
N ASP A 164 -5.66 -7.76 -15.79
CA ASP A 164 -4.50 -7.17 -16.45
C ASP A 164 -3.59 -6.43 -15.47
N PHE A 165 -4.20 -5.54 -14.67
CA PHE A 165 -3.50 -4.79 -13.62
C PHE A 165 -2.83 -5.72 -12.61
N LYS A 166 -3.46 -6.88 -12.31
CA LYS A 166 -2.87 -7.91 -11.46
C LYS A 166 -1.66 -8.57 -12.12
N LYS A 167 -1.79 -9.07 -13.35
CA LYS A 167 -0.71 -9.73 -14.11
C LYS A 167 0.51 -8.81 -14.32
N ARG A 168 0.26 -7.54 -14.65
CA ARG A 168 1.31 -6.53 -14.81
C ARG A 168 2.12 -6.35 -13.52
N ARG A 169 1.45 -6.25 -12.37
CA ARG A 169 2.11 -6.17 -11.07
C ARG A 169 2.94 -7.42 -10.75
N GLU A 170 2.39 -8.60 -11.01
CA GLU A 170 3.10 -9.87 -10.78
C GLU A 170 4.35 -9.97 -11.66
N THR A 171 4.26 -9.51 -12.91
CA THR A 171 5.37 -9.47 -13.86
C THR A 171 6.48 -8.54 -13.38
N ILE A 172 6.16 -7.31 -12.97
CA ILE A 172 7.13 -6.36 -12.39
C ILE A 172 7.78 -6.96 -11.15
N ARG A 173 6.97 -7.52 -10.23
CA ARG A 173 7.47 -8.16 -9.00
C ARG A 173 8.44 -9.30 -9.32
N ARG A 174 8.16 -10.09 -10.35
CA ARG A 174 9.00 -11.20 -10.80
C ARG A 174 10.32 -10.71 -11.40
N LEU A 175 10.28 -9.69 -12.26
CA LEU A 175 11.49 -9.10 -12.86
C LEU A 175 12.40 -8.51 -11.76
N TRP A 176 11.82 -7.78 -10.82
CA TRP A 176 12.54 -7.22 -9.68
C TRP A 176 13.13 -8.30 -8.76
N LYS A 177 12.40 -9.39 -8.48
CA LYS A 177 12.92 -10.53 -7.70
C LYS A 177 14.14 -11.18 -8.37
N LYS A 178 14.26 -11.09 -9.70
CA LYS A 178 15.39 -11.60 -10.47
C LYS A 178 16.50 -10.57 -10.68
N ASP A 179 16.37 -9.39 -10.06
CA ASP A 179 17.28 -8.25 -10.23
C ASP A 179 17.41 -7.78 -11.70
N ILE A 180 16.36 -7.99 -12.49
CA ILE A 180 16.31 -7.57 -13.90
C ILE A 180 15.77 -6.14 -13.96
N HIS A 181 16.66 -5.19 -14.20
CA HIS A 181 16.34 -3.77 -14.39
C HIS A 181 16.53 -3.29 -15.84
N ASP A 182 16.90 -4.20 -16.74
CA ASP A 182 17.08 -3.90 -18.16
C ASP A 182 15.77 -3.38 -18.78
N GLU A 183 15.83 -2.16 -19.30
CA GLU A 183 14.69 -1.48 -19.89
C GLU A 183 14.11 -2.22 -21.10
N ALA A 184 14.94 -2.81 -21.95
CA ALA A 184 14.48 -3.56 -23.10
C ALA A 184 13.73 -4.81 -22.68
N VAL A 185 14.20 -5.52 -21.64
CA VAL A 185 13.52 -6.71 -21.11
C VAL A 185 12.19 -6.34 -20.45
N VAL A 186 12.16 -5.27 -19.66
CA VAL A 186 10.91 -4.77 -19.05
C VAL A 186 9.93 -4.38 -20.14
N LYS A 187 10.37 -3.62 -21.15
CA LYS A 187 9.54 -3.20 -22.28
C LYS A 187 8.97 -4.39 -23.04
N GLN A 188 9.78 -5.40 -23.32
CA GLN A 188 9.34 -6.61 -24.02
C GLN A 188 8.26 -7.36 -23.23
N GLU A 189 8.43 -7.54 -21.92
CA GLU A 189 7.44 -8.20 -21.07
C GLU A 189 6.13 -7.39 -21.01
N MET A 190 6.23 -6.07 -21.03
CA MET A 190 5.06 -5.21 -21.04
C MET A 190 4.33 -5.23 -22.38
N GLU A 191 5.05 -5.29 -23.50
CA GLU A 191 4.44 -5.47 -24.83
C GLU A 191 3.70 -6.80 -24.95
N LYS A 192 4.21 -7.88 -24.32
CA LYS A 192 3.49 -9.16 -24.23
C LYS A 192 2.17 -9.03 -23.47
N LEU A 193 2.18 -8.32 -22.33
CA LEU A 193 0.97 -8.06 -21.55
C LEU A 193 -0.02 -7.18 -22.31
N GLU A 194 0.46 -6.19 -23.05
CA GLU A 194 -0.37 -5.33 -23.91
C GLU A 194 -1.07 -6.14 -25.00
N LYS A 195 -0.35 -7.00 -25.72
CA LYS A 195 -0.95 -7.90 -26.72
C LYS A 195 -2.02 -8.80 -26.10
N SER A 196 -1.71 -9.41 -24.95
CA SER A 196 -2.66 -10.25 -24.23
C SER A 196 -3.90 -9.49 -23.72
N LEU A 197 -3.78 -8.19 -23.43
CA LEU A 197 -4.93 -7.35 -23.10
C LEU A 197 -5.79 -7.06 -24.32
N GLU A 198 -5.18 -6.68 -25.44
CA GLU A 198 -5.89 -6.43 -26.70
C GLU A 198 -6.66 -7.68 -27.17
N ASP A 199 -6.03 -8.86 -27.11
CA ASP A 199 -6.68 -10.12 -27.47
C ASP A 199 -7.90 -10.39 -26.58
N ARG A 200 -7.77 -10.20 -25.26
CA ARG A 200 -8.91 -10.39 -24.33
C ARG A 200 -10.02 -9.38 -24.55
N LEU A 201 -9.68 -8.13 -24.81
CA LEU A 201 -10.67 -7.09 -25.07
C LEU A 201 -11.38 -7.30 -26.42
N SER A 202 -10.73 -7.87 -27.42
CA SER A 202 -11.34 -8.16 -28.73
C SER A 202 -12.47 -9.20 -28.68
N ILE A 203 -12.59 -9.95 -27.58
CA ILE A 203 -13.71 -10.87 -27.34
C ILE A 203 -14.98 -10.11 -26.95
N VAL A 204 -14.84 -8.94 -26.33
CA VAL A 204 -15.93 -8.16 -25.72
C VAL A 204 -16.24 -6.89 -26.51
N LEU A 205 -15.21 -6.29 -27.11
CA LEU A 205 -15.29 -5.03 -27.85
C LEU A 205 -15.37 -5.29 -29.36
N THR A 206 -16.15 -4.44 -30.04
CA THR A 206 -16.22 -4.45 -31.51
C THR A 206 -14.90 -4.02 -32.16
N GLU A 207 -14.70 -4.34 -33.43
CA GLU A 207 -13.49 -3.92 -34.17
C GLU A 207 -13.29 -2.39 -34.18
N ALA A 208 -14.39 -1.63 -34.27
CA ALA A 208 -14.37 -0.17 -34.18
C ALA A 208 -13.90 0.30 -32.80
N GLN A 209 -14.46 -0.28 -31.73
CA GLN A 209 -14.06 -0.01 -30.35
C GLN A 209 -12.59 -0.40 -30.10
N ILE A 210 -12.11 -1.52 -30.64
CA ILE A 210 -10.69 -1.90 -30.52
C ILE A 210 -9.76 -0.88 -31.19
N LYS A 211 -10.17 -0.30 -32.32
CA LYS A 211 -9.40 0.76 -32.99
C LYS A 211 -9.30 2.00 -32.13
N ASP A 212 -10.39 2.39 -31.47
CA ASP A 212 -10.39 3.57 -30.59
C ASP A 212 -9.70 3.29 -29.25
N PHE A 213 -9.76 2.06 -28.73
CA PHE A 213 -8.98 1.62 -27.58
C PHE A 213 -7.48 1.72 -27.85
N LYS A 214 -7.02 1.35 -29.06
CA LYS A 214 -5.62 1.51 -29.45
C LYS A 214 -5.18 2.99 -29.45
N LYS A 215 -6.06 3.92 -29.84
CA LYS A 215 -5.79 5.36 -29.76
C LYS A 215 -5.75 5.84 -28.30
N PHE A 216 -6.75 5.46 -27.50
CA PHE A 216 -6.83 5.76 -26.06
C PHE A 216 -5.56 5.29 -25.35
N ARG A 217 -5.11 4.06 -25.62
CA ARG A 217 -3.90 3.47 -25.08
C ARG A 217 -2.65 4.28 -25.43
N LYS A 218 -2.51 4.71 -26.69
CA LYS A 218 -1.37 5.51 -27.13
C LYS A 218 -1.29 6.84 -26.38
N ALA A 219 -2.44 7.45 -26.07
CA ALA A 219 -2.55 8.69 -25.30
C ALA A 219 -2.29 8.47 -23.78
N HIS A 220 -2.77 7.37 -23.22
CA HIS A 220 -2.70 7.07 -21.76
C HIS A 220 -1.54 6.13 -21.37
N ARG A 221 -0.63 5.84 -22.31
CA ARG A 221 0.57 5.02 -22.07
C ARG A 221 1.37 5.45 -20.83
N PRO A 222 1.57 6.76 -20.54
CA PRO A 222 2.29 7.21 -19.33
C PRO A 222 1.57 6.92 -18.01
N GLU A 223 0.24 6.78 -17.99
CA GLU A 223 -0.52 6.50 -16.76
C GLU A 223 -0.60 4.99 -16.44
N MET A 224 -0.52 4.15 -17.48
CA MET A 224 -0.37 2.70 -17.39
C MET A 224 1.08 2.24 -17.16
N PHE A 225 2.04 3.11 -17.47
CA PHE A 225 3.48 2.96 -17.26
C PHE A 225 4.05 4.26 -16.67
N PRO A 226 3.97 4.47 -15.34
CA PRO A 226 4.52 5.69 -14.77
C PRO A 226 5.99 5.87 -15.21
N PRO A 227 6.37 7.04 -15.75
CA PRO A 227 7.70 7.28 -16.33
C PRO A 227 8.87 7.08 -15.36
N ARG A 228 8.60 7.02 -14.05
CA ARG A 228 9.63 6.89 -13.01
C ARG A 228 10.27 5.51 -12.88
N PHE A 229 9.89 4.53 -13.72
CA PHE A 229 10.62 3.26 -13.81
C PHE A 229 11.98 3.40 -14.50
N PHE A 230 12.23 4.52 -15.20
CA PHE A 230 13.39 4.72 -16.08
C PHE A 230 14.18 6.00 -15.77
N SER A 231 14.30 6.37 -14.49
CA SER A 231 15.10 7.53 -14.10
C SER A 231 16.02 7.20 -12.94
N ASN A 232 17.21 6.69 -13.26
CA ASN A 232 18.41 7.48 -13.05
C ASN A 232 19.55 6.98 -13.96
N PRO A 233 20.41 7.87 -14.48
CA PRO A 233 21.74 7.46 -14.95
C PRO A 233 22.59 6.87 -13.81
#